data_AF-A0A2U0S385-F1
#
_entry.id   AF-A0A2U0S385-F1
#
_cell.length_a   1.000
_cell.length_b   1.000
_cell.length_c   1.000
_cell.angle_alpha   90.00
_cell.angle_beta   90.00
_cell.angle_gamma   90.00
#
_symmetry.space_group_name_H-M   'P 1'
#
loop_
_entity.id
_entity.type
_entity.pdbx_description
1 polymer ?
#
loop_
_entity_poly.entity_id
_entity_poly.type
_entity_poly.pdbx_seq_one_letter_code
_entity_poly.pdbx_strand_id
1 'polypeptide(L)'
;MDKKTVLVALLTVVIVLIVFSPIAYWSNSDYSNKTKHETDRWAVIVDSKDDVIAVETVDSEVWSALADLNENQTELWIGGVIEEYDNYWGFRFIPDTIVIAEITIEGAQANIQAISEDLNYWITTWTKQVYVFAKVAEIYQ
;
A
#
# COMPACT_ATOMS: atom_id res chain seq x y z
N MET A 1 -23.04 -36.60 15.15
CA MET A 1 -22.42 -35.95 13.98
C MET A 1 -21.43 -36.94 13.41
N ASP A 2 -21.59 -37.29 12.14
CA ASP A 2 -20.98 -38.49 11.61
C ASP A 2 -19.55 -38.16 11.19
N LYS A 3 -18.63 -39.14 11.21
CA LYS A 3 -17.20 -38.90 10.91
C LYS A 3 -16.98 -38.18 9.57
N LYS A 4 -17.88 -38.43 8.59
CA LYS A 4 -17.89 -37.76 7.29
C LYS A 4 -18.28 -36.28 7.39
N THR A 5 -19.27 -35.94 8.22
CA THR A 5 -19.72 -34.57 8.47
C THR A 5 -18.66 -33.75 9.19
N VAL A 6 -17.93 -34.36 10.15
CA VAL A 6 -16.80 -33.73 10.85
C VAL A 6 -15.66 -33.41 9.88
N LEU A 7 -15.34 -34.36 8.98
CA LEU A 7 -14.27 -34.19 7.99
C LEU A 7 -14.60 -33.08 6.97
N VAL A 8 -15.84 -33.03 6.49
CA VAL A 8 -16.30 -32.02 5.53
C VAL A 8 -16.30 -30.62 6.16
N ALA A 9 -16.74 -30.50 7.41
CA ALA A 9 -16.71 -29.24 8.15
C ALA A 9 -15.27 -28.73 8.38
N LEU A 10 -14.34 -29.62 8.72
CA LEU A 10 -12.92 -29.26 8.87
C LEU A 10 -12.30 -28.80 7.55
N LEU A 11 -12.60 -29.50 6.45
CA LEU A 11 -12.10 -29.12 5.12
C LEU A 11 -12.64 -27.76 4.66
N THR A 12 -13.91 -27.46 4.93
CA THR A 12 -14.49 -26.15 4.57
C THR A 12 -13.88 -25.02 5.40
N VAL A 13 -13.67 -25.21 6.70
CA VAL A 13 -13.01 -24.20 7.55
C VAL A 13 -11.57 -23.96 7.10
N VAL A 14 -10.82 -25.01 6.72
CA VAL A 14 -9.45 -24.88 6.21
C VAL A 14 -9.41 -24.14 4.88
N ILE A 15 -10.34 -24.42 3.95
CA ILE A 15 -10.40 -23.72 2.66
C ILE A 15 -10.77 -22.24 2.86
N VAL A 16 -11.71 -21.94 3.76
CA VAL A 16 -12.07 -20.55 4.11
C VAL A 16 -10.87 -19.82 4.72
N LEU A 17 -10.10 -20.46 5.60
CA LEU A 17 -8.88 -19.86 6.17
C LEU A 17 -7.76 -19.63 5.14
N ILE A 18 -7.68 -20.45 4.09
CA ILE A 18 -6.70 -20.28 3.01
C ILE A 18 -7.13 -19.16 2.04
N VAL A 19 -8.42 -19.05 1.75
CA VAL A 19 -8.96 -18.05 0.82
C VAL A 19 -9.07 -16.66 1.47
N PHE A 20 -9.31 -16.59 2.79
CA PHE A 20 -9.42 -15.33 3.56
C PHE A 20 -8.14 -14.94 4.31
N SER A 21 -7.00 -15.54 3.98
CA SER A 21 -5.70 -15.09 4.48
C SER A 21 -4.92 -14.41 3.37
N PRO A 22 -5.20 -13.12 3.06
CA PRO A 22 -4.26 -12.26 2.33
C PRO A 22 -2.83 -12.28 2.93
N ILE A 23 -2.70 -12.76 4.17
CA ILE A 23 -1.49 -12.75 4.99
C ILE A 23 -0.47 -13.82 4.56
N ALA A 24 -0.86 -14.87 3.83
CA ALA A 24 0.05 -15.99 3.52
C ALA A 24 0.90 -15.82 2.25
N TYR A 25 0.70 -14.77 1.45
CA TYR A 25 1.44 -14.60 0.18
C TYR A 25 2.78 -13.85 0.32
N TRP A 26 3.04 -13.26 1.49
CA TRP A 26 4.25 -12.47 1.73
C TRP A 26 5.10 -13.16 2.79
N SER A 27 6.36 -13.45 2.47
CA SER A 27 7.35 -13.71 3.52
C SER A 27 7.29 -12.52 4.50
N ASN A 28 7.10 -12.79 5.80
CA ASN A 28 6.91 -11.73 6.79
C ASN A 28 8.06 -10.71 6.81
N SER A 29 9.28 -11.14 6.42
CA SER A 29 10.45 -10.25 6.24
C SER A 29 10.27 -9.25 5.11
N ASP A 30 9.70 -9.69 3.99
CA ASP A 30 9.60 -8.89 2.77
C ASP A 30 8.47 -7.89 2.92
N TYR A 31 7.37 -8.31 3.57
CA TYR A 31 6.28 -7.39 3.91
C TYR A 31 6.75 -6.28 4.83
N SER A 32 7.35 -6.62 5.98
CA SER A 32 7.81 -5.64 6.96
C SER A 32 8.84 -4.67 6.37
N ASN A 33 9.68 -5.11 5.44
CA ASN A 33 10.65 -4.25 4.77
C ASN A 33 10.00 -3.38 3.67
N LYS A 34 8.97 -3.87 2.97
CA LYS A 34 8.18 -3.09 1.99
C LYS A 34 7.30 -2.02 2.64
N THR A 35 6.77 -2.32 3.84
CA THR A 35 5.86 -1.44 4.58
C THR A 35 6.52 -0.79 5.81
N LYS A 36 7.85 -0.59 5.77
CA LYS A 36 8.58 0.12 6.82
C LYS A 36 8.04 1.54 6.98
N HIS A 37 7.77 1.94 8.22
CA HIS A 37 7.20 3.24 8.64
C HIS A 37 7.88 3.70 9.95
N GLU A 38 7.73 4.98 10.30
CA GLU A 38 8.35 5.56 11.50
C GLU A 38 7.33 6.02 12.55
N THR A 39 6.06 6.12 12.18
CA THR A 39 4.97 6.64 13.02
C THR A 39 3.91 5.58 13.32
N ASP A 40 3.17 5.77 14.41
CA ASP A 40 2.07 4.88 14.78
C ASP A 40 0.85 5.02 13.86
N ARG A 41 0.75 6.13 13.09
CA ARG A 41 -0.34 6.43 12.17
C ARG A 41 0.10 6.29 10.73
N TRP A 42 -0.21 5.15 10.12
CA TRP A 42 0.23 4.81 8.78
C TRP A 42 -0.76 3.89 8.06
N ALA A 43 -0.69 3.91 6.73
CA ALA A 43 -1.53 3.12 5.85
C ALA A 43 -0.66 2.25 4.94
N VAL A 44 -1.21 1.13 4.47
CA VAL A 44 -0.61 0.35 3.37
C VAL A 44 -1.40 0.61 2.12
N ILE A 45 -0.72 1.10 1.08
CA ILE A 45 -1.31 1.19 -0.24
C ILE A 45 -0.81 0.04 -1.11
N VAL A 46 -1.68 -0.42 -2.00
CA VAL A 46 -1.39 -1.49 -2.97
C VAL A 46 -1.63 -0.93 -4.35
N ASP A 47 -0.61 -0.92 -5.19
CA ASP A 47 -0.71 -0.40 -6.55
C ASP A 47 -1.29 -1.43 -7.54
N SER A 48 -1.46 -1.00 -8.79
CA SER A 48 -1.96 -1.84 -9.89
C SER A 48 -1.13 -3.11 -10.22
N LYS A 49 0.05 -3.29 -9.62
CA LYS A 49 0.94 -4.45 -9.77
C LYS A 49 1.00 -5.33 -8.52
N ASP A 50 0.11 -5.09 -7.57
CA ASP A 50 0.08 -5.73 -6.26
C ASP A 50 1.32 -5.44 -5.41
N ASP A 51 2.08 -4.38 -5.75
CA ASP A 51 3.18 -3.91 -4.92
C ASP A 51 2.63 -3.05 -3.77
N VAL A 52 3.27 -3.19 -2.60
CA VAL A 52 2.80 -2.56 -1.36
C VAL A 52 3.84 -1.61 -0.81
N ILE A 53 3.41 -0.46 -0.30
CA ILE A 53 4.28 0.48 0.39
C ILE A 53 3.51 1.16 1.54
N ALA A 54 4.23 1.54 2.58
CA ALA A 54 3.67 2.36 3.65
C ALA A 54 3.51 3.82 3.21
N VAL A 55 2.38 4.42 3.60
CA VAL A 55 2.11 5.85 3.49
C VAL A 55 1.82 6.39 4.88
N GLU A 56 2.57 7.42 5.26
CA GLU A 56 2.40 8.13 6.52
C GLU A 56 1.88 9.53 6.20
N THR A 57 1.05 10.11 7.06
CA THR A 57 0.66 11.51 6.90
C THR A 57 0.44 12.20 8.24
N VAL A 58 0.84 13.47 8.31
CA VAL A 58 0.58 14.34 9.45
C VAL A 58 -0.74 15.10 9.32
N ASP A 59 -1.35 15.08 8.13
CA ASP A 59 -2.58 15.80 7.82
C ASP A 59 -3.81 14.93 8.12
N SER A 60 -4.71 15.45 8.96
CA SER A 60 -5.93 14.75 9.36
C SER A 60 -6.95 14.60 8.23
N GLU A 61 -6.99 15.54 7.28
CA GLU A 61 -7.90 15.48 6.13
C GLU A 61 -7.43 14.39 5.17
N VAL A 62 -6.12 14.34 4.89
CA VAL A 62 -5.52 13.25 4.09
C VAL A 62 -5.73 11.91 4.78
N TRP A 63 -5.54 11.84 6.11
CA TRP A 63 -5.79 10.61 6.86
C TRP A 63 -7.23 10.13 6.75
N SER A 64 -8.20 11.04 6.90
CA SER A 64 -9.63 10.71 6.72
C SER A 64 -9.89 10.17 5.32
N ALA A 65 -9.31 10.78 4.29
CA ALA A 65 -9.45 10.31 2.92
C ALA A 65 -8.82 8.91 2.70
N LEU A 66 -7.67 8.62 3.30
CA LEU A 66 -7.08 7.26 3.25
C LEU A 66 -8.00 6.23 3.92
N ALA A 67 -8.58 6.58 5.07
CA ALA A 67 -9.53 5.71 5.77
C ALA A 67 -10.80 5.48 4.94
N ASP A 68 -11.36 6.51 4.31
CA ASP A 68 -12.52 6.40 3.42
C ASP A 68 -12.22 5.52 2.21
N LEU A 69 -11.01 5.61 1.63
CA LEU A 69 -10.59 4.74 0.53
C LEU A 69 -10.47 3.27 0.96
N ASN A 70 -10.00 3.02 2.19
CA ASN A 70 -9.95 1.68 2.75
C ASN A 70 -11.35 1.11 3.00
N GLU A 71 -12.26 1.88 3.59
CA GLU A 71 -13.63 1.41 3.85
C GLU A 71 -14.38 1.12 2.54
N ASN A 72 -14.24 2.00 1.54
CA ASN A 72 -14.94 1.88 0.27
C ASN A 72 -14.23 0.99 -0.76
N GLN A 73 -13.01 0.50 -0.47
CA GLN A 73 -12.19 -0.30 -1.39
C GLN A 73 -12.04 0.36 -2.77
N THR A 74 -11.84 1.69 -2.77
CA THR A 74 -11.74 2.50 -4.01
C THR A 74 -10.28 2.77 -4.34
N GLU A 75 -9.96 2.75 -5.64
CA GLU A 75 -8.65 3.10 -6.17
C GLU A 75 -8.63 4.56 -6.62
N LEU A 76 -7.62 5.31 -6.17
CA LEU A 76 -7.33 6.67 -6.61
C LEU A 76 -5.83 6.82 -6.82
N TRP A 77 -5.42 7.97 -7.38
CA TRP A 77 -4.02 8.34 -7.38
C TRP A 77 -3.63 8.81 -5.98
N ILE A 78 -2.74 8.05 -5.35
CA ILE A 78 -2.13 8.40 -4.07
C ILE A 78 -0.68 8.74 -4.36
N GLY A 79 -0.23 9.91 -3.93
CA GLY A 79 1.09 10.39 -4.27
C GLY A 79 1.63 11.41 -3.30
N GLY A 80 2.78 11.97 -3.65
CA GLY A 80 3.50 12.90 -2.81
C GLY A 80 4.87 13.21 -3.40
N VAL A 81 5.60 14.07 -2.71
CA VAL A 81 7.05 14.18 -2.90
C VAL A 81 7.68 12.91 -2.36
N ILE A 82 8.61 12.31 -3.09
CA ILE A 82 9.36 11.14 -2.62
C ILE A 82 10.78 11.50 -2.16
N GLU A 83 11.30 10.71 -1.22
CA GLU A 83 12.69 10.79 -0.76
C GLU A 83 13.31 9.40 -0.62
N GLU A 84 14.64 9.34 -0.63
CA GLU A 84 15.37 8.10 -0.36
C GLU A 84 15.02 7.57 1.04
N TYR A 85 14.82 6.27 1.14
CA TYR A 85 14.44 5.63 2.38
C TYR A 85 14.96 4.21 2.45
N ASP A 86 15.40 3.79 3.63
CA ASP A 86 15.97 2.46 3.87
C ASP A 86 14.86 1.40 3.99
N ASN A 87 14.18 1.11 2.88
CA ASN A 87 13.17 0.07 2.75
C ASN A 87 13.41 -0.75 1.46
N TYR A 88 12.53 -1.70 1.16
CA TYR A 88 12.70 -2.58 -0.01
C TYR A 88 12.75 -1.79 -1.33
N TRP A 89 11.99 -0.70 -1.39
CA TRP A 89 11.82 0.13 -2.57
C TRP A 89 12.91 1.20 -2.73
N GLY A 90 13.67 1.47 -1.67
CA GLY A 90 14.64 2.56 -1.62
C GLY A 90 14.02 3.95 -1.44
N PHE A 91 12.70 4.07 -1.27
CA PHE A 91 12.00 5.35 -1.15
C PHE A 91 10.78 5.30 -0.25
N ARG A 92 10.35 6.48 0.22
CA ARG A 92 9.02 6.72 0.80
C ARG A 92 8.43 8.01 0.27
N PHE A 93 7.12 8.18 0.44
CA PHE A 93 6.49 9.48 0.30
C PHE A 93 6.74 10.33 1.55
N ILE A 94 7.05 11.61 1.37
CA ILE A 94 7.26 12.54 2.47
C ILE A 94 5.89 12.82 3.14
N PRO A 95 5.73 12.60 4.45
CA PRO A 95 4.41 12.57 5.10
C PRO A 95 3.56 13.85 5.02
N ASP A 96 4.19 15.01 4.89
CA ASP A 96 3.53 16.32 4.79
C ASP A 96 3.20 16.72 3.35
N THR A 97 3.48 15.85 2.38
CA THR A 97 3.27 16.12 0.94
C THR A 97 2.25 15.20 0.29
N ILE A 98 1.60 14.33 1.07
CA ILE A 98 0.67 13.33 0.54
C ILE A 98 -0.53 14.01 -0.11
N VAL A 99 -0.85 13.55 -1.32
CA VAL A 99 -1.98 14.02 -2.12
C VAL A 99 -2.76 12.80 -2.62
N ILE A 100 -4.08 12.91 -2.54
CA ILE A 100 -5.03 11.94 -3.10
C ILE A 100 -5.83 12.64 -4.19
N ALA A 101 -5.91 12.07 -5.38
CA ALA A 101 -6.56 12.69 -6.53
C ALA A 101 -7.22 11.69 -7.48
N GLU A 102 -8.28 12.14 -8.16
CA GLU A 102 -8.90 11.38 -9.26
C GLU A 102 -8.12 11.52 -10.58
N ILE A 103 -7.53 12.70 -10.80
CA ILE A 103 -6.82 13.04 -12.03
C ILE A 103 -5.48 13.69 -11.65
N THR A 104 -4.41 13.22 -12.26
CA THR A 104 -3.05 13.73 -12.07
C THR A 104 -2.39 13.98 -13.43
N ILE A 105 -1.21 14.60 -13.41
CA ILE A 105 -0.41 14.80 -14.62
C ILE A 105 0.19 13.46 -15.02
N GLU A 106 -0.08 12.98 -16.24
CA GLU A 106 0.36 11.66 -16.74
C GLU A 106 1.87 11.42 -16.56
N GLY A 107 2.70 12.45 -16.78
CA GLY A 107 4.16 12.36 -16.61
C GLY A 107 4.64 12.16 -15.17
N ALA A 108 3.76 12.29 -14.17
CA ALA A 108 4.04 12.06 -12.76
C ALA A 108 3.43 10.74 -12.25
N GLN A 109 2.82 9.94 -13.12
CA GLN A 109 2.20 8.66 -12.77
C GLN A 109 3.19 7.51 -12.95
N ALA A 110 3.27 6.62 -11.97
CA ALA A 110 4.08 5.41 -12.03
C ALA A 110 3.50 4.31 -11.12
N ASN A 111 4.03 3.09 -11.21
CA ASN A 111 3.85 2.06 -10.18
C ASN A 111 5.07 2.06 -9.25
N ILE A 112 4.95 1.44 -8.07
CA ILE A 112 5.96 1.47 -7.01
C ILE A 112 7.29 0.89 -7.52
N GLN A 113 7.24 -0.24 -8.25
CA GLN A 113 8.43 -0.86 -8.83
C GLN A 113 9.15 0.08 -9.82
N ALA A 114 8.43 0.73 -10.72
CA ALA A 114 9.01 1.66 -11.70
C ALA A 114 9.65 2.89 -11.04
N ILE A 115 9.14 3.31 -9.87
CA ILE A 115 9.78 4.36 -9.06
C ILE A 115 11.09 3.84 -8.47
N SER A 116 11.06 2.65 -7.88
CA SER A 116 12.23 2.01 -7.27
C SER A 116 13.36 1.76 -8.27
N GLU A 117 13.03 1.27 -9.47
CA GLU A 117 14.01 0.92 -10.51
C GLU A 117 14.77 2.12 -11.08
N ASP A 118 14.19 3.32 -11.07
CA ASP A 118 14.84 4.56 -11.51
C ASP A 118 14.62 5.71 -10.51
N LEU A 119 14.92 5.45 -9.24
CA LEU A 119 14.65 6.39 -8.16
C LEU A 119 15.31 7.76 -8.39
N ASN A 120 16.52 7.77 -8.94
CA ASN A 120 17.24 9.01 -9.22
C ASN A 120 16.50 9.87 -10.26
N TYR A 121 15.89 9.27 -11.29
CA TYR A 121 15.02 10.02 -12.20
C TYR A 121 13.87 10.67 -11.45
N TRP A 122 13.14 9.91 -10.63
CA TRP A 122 11.94 10.40 -9.95
C TRP A 122 12.22 11.44 -8.87
N ILE A 123 13.33 11.33 -8.14
CA ILE A 123 13.75 12.33 -7.14
C ILE A 123 14.32 13.61 -7.78
N THR A 124 14.72 13.56 -9.05
CA THR A 124 15.31 14.73 -9.74
C THR A 124 14.37 15.39 -10.77
N THR A 125 13.27 14.74 -11.14
CA THR A 125 12.31 15.20 -12.15
C THR A 125 11.00 15.69 -11.49
N TRP A 126 10.20 16.51 -12.18
CA TRP A 126 8.80 16.82 -11.85
C TRP A 126 8.52 17.24 -10.39
N THR A 127 9.26 18.22 -9.85
CA THR A 127 9.15 18.64 -8.43
C THR A 127 9.23 17.49 -7.41
N LYS A 128 9.73 16.33 -7.84
CA LYS A 128 9.75 15.05 -7.12
C LYS A 128 8.37 14.49 -6.76
N GLN A 129 7.32 15.05 -7.35
CA GLN A 129 5.95 14.64 -7.09
C GLN A 129 5.61 13.44 -7.97
N VAL A 130 5.25 12.33 -7.34
CA VAL A 130 4.89 11.09 -8.05
C VAL A 130 3.57 10.56 -7.48
N TYR A 131 2.78 9.93 -8.35
CA TYR A 131 1.49 9.37 -8.00
C TYR A 131 1.42 7.90 -8.43
N VAL A 132 0.94 7.05 -7.54
CA VAL A 132 0.67 5.64 -7.80
C VAL A 132 -0.84 5.43 -7.80
N PHE A 133 -1.34 4.70 -8.80
CA PHE A 133 -2.75 4.31 -8.82
C PHE A 133 -2.90 3.11 -7.88
N ALA A 134 -3.56 3.35 -6.75
CA ALA A 134 -3.56 2.41 -5.64
C ALA A 134 -4.86 2.45 -4.85
N LYS A 135 -5.14 1.34 -4.18
CA LYS A 135 -6.11 1.25 -3.09
C LYS A 135 -5.39 1.23 -1.76
N VAL A 136 -6.11 1.61 -0.69
CA VAL A 136 -5.63 1.44 0.68
C VAL A 136 -6.06 0.06 1.19
N ALA A 137 -5.11 -0.82 1.48
CA ALA A 137 -5.40 -2.17 1.99
C ALA A 137 -5.50 -2.21 3.52
N GLU A 138 -4.69 -1.43 4.22
CA GLU A 138 -4.58 -1.47 5.68
C GLU A 138 -4.44 -0.06 6.26
N ILE A 139 -4.98 0.14 7.47
CA ILE A 139 -4.93 1.39 8.24
C ILE A 139 -4.52 1.06 9.68
N TYR A 140 -3.58 1.82 10.23
CA TYR A 140 -3.05 1.67 11.58
C TYR A 140 -3.04 3.01 12.32
N GLN A 141 -3.42 3.02 13.60
CA GLN A 141 -3.38 4.19 14.50
C GLN A 141 -3.33 3.78 15.97
#